data_AF-A0A2M8PNT8-F1
#
_entry.id   AF-A0A2M8PNT8-F1
#
_cell.length_a   1.000
_cell.length_b   1.000
_cell.length_c   1.000
_cell.angle_alpha   90.00
_cell.angle_beta   90.00
_cell.angle_gamma   90.00
#
_symmetry.space_group_name_H-M   'P 1'
#
loop_
_entity.id
_entity.type
_entity.pdbx_description
1 polymer ?
#
loop_
_entity_poly.entity_id
_entity_poly.type
_entity_poly.pdbx_seq_one_letter_code
_entity_poly.pdbx_strand_id
1 'polypeptide(L)'
;MALSKLLSRPARIIDYMVLMTSMAPVAAYKISRGEFHIGANDLMAVIPGVFQQLWVFVLLSAVFAAALLAFIIKTFIEIRGGYVHWPKTAFIAITVVVSFGVPALPNLDTAFQGMNTWHSFQYLALTFYILKLRQQAGELEVNAPLVARVAQKDSTRRLYLMSLAMGIASLILGVSIYVIAALVDPQNAGSNQHFDAAYYSSILCFLWIHYYYDHFLFTDFEVLDWH
;
A
#
# COMPACT_ATOMS: atom_id res chain seq x y z
N MET A 1 -20.51 20.75 14.59
CA MET A 1 -21.30 19.51 14.83
C MET A 1 -21.19 18.48 13.70
N ALA A 2 -21.18 18.89 12.41
CA ALA A 2 -20.97 17.96 11.29
C ALA A 2 -19.53 17.42 11.20
N LEU A 3 -18.51 18.28 11.36
CA LEU A 3 -17.09 17.91 11.29
C LEU A 3 -16.68 16.89 12.37
N SER A 4 -17.24 16.99 13.59
CA SER A 4 -16.94 16.07 14.70
C SER A 4 -17.53 14.67 14.51
N LYS A 5 -18.63 14.53 13.75
CA LYS A 5 -19.21 13.23 13.38
C LYS A 5 -18.44 12.57 12.23
N LEU A 6 -17.96 13.38 11.28
CA LEU A 6 -17.19 12.95 10.11
C LEU A 6 -15.82 12.35 10.48
N LEU A 7 -15.19 12.88 11.54
CA LEU A 7 -13.90 12.41 12.09
C LEU A 7 -14.07 11.51 13.32
N SER A 8 -15.30 11.09 13.62
CA SER A 8 -15.58 10.24 14.77
C SER A 8 -14.79 8.93 14.66
N ARG A 9 -14.25 8.46 15.79
CA ARG A 9 -13.52 7.17 15.89
C ARG A 9 -14.30 6.00 15.25
N PRO A 10 -15.61 5.81 15.47
CA PRO A 10 -16.34 4.69 14.85
C PRO A 10 -16.43 4.78 13.32
N ALA A 11 -16.61 5.97 12.74
CA ALA A 11 -16.65 6.13 11.29
C ALA A 11 -15.30 5.74 10.64
N ARG A 12 -14.19 6.14 11.25
CA ARG A 12 -12.84 5.76 10.80
C ARG A 12 -12.59 4.25 10.90
N ILE A 13 -13.04 3.62 11.99
CA ILE A 13 -12.91 2.16 12.16
C ILE A 13 -13.65 1.43 11.04
N ILE A 14 -14.87 1.85 10.68
CA ILE A 14 -15.63 1.26 9.56
C ILE A 14 -14.87 1.42 8.24
N ASP A 15 -14.33 2.61 7.96
CA ASP A 15 -13.55 2.88 6.76
C ASP A 15 -12.28 2.00 6.69
N TYR A 16 -11.58 1.81 7.79
CA TYR A 16 -10.40 0.92 7.84
C TYR A 16 -10.77 -0.55 7.74
N MET A 17 -11.85 -0.98 8.39
CA MET A 17 -12.30 -2.37 8.31
C MET A 17 -12.62 -2.78 6.87
N VAL A 18 -13.36 -1.96 6.12
CA VAL A 18 -13.71 -2.31 4.73
C VAL A 18 -12.48 -2.32 3.81
N LEU A 19 -11.52 -1.41 4.03
CA LEU A 19 -10.27 -1.39 3.27
C LEU A 19 -9.41 -2.63 3.55
N MET A 20 -9.15 -2.92 4.83
CA MET A 20 -8.27 -4.02 5.25
C MET A 20 -8.82 -5.40 4.89
N THR A 21 -10.16 -5.53 4.81
CA THR A 21 -10.81 -6.82 4.51
C THR A 21 -11.12 -7.00 3.02
N SER A 22 -10.99 -5.96 2.19
CA SER A 22 -11.40 -5.97 0.78
C SER A 22 -10.71 -7.04 -0.08
N MET A 23 -9.45 -7.38 0.21
CA MET A 23 -8.70 -8.40 -0.55
C MET A 23 -8.99 -9.83 -0.08
N ALA A 24 -9.46 -9.98 1.16
CA ALA A 24 -9.51 -11.27 1.85
C ALA A 24 -10.43 -12.31 1.17
N PRO A 25 -11.62 -11.97 0.66
CA PRO A 25 -12.54 -12.97 0.09
C PRO A 25 -11.96 -13.67 -1.13
N VAL A 26 -11.45 -12.92 -2.10
CA VAL A 26 -10.93 -13.48 -3.36
C VAL A 26 -9.61 -14.21 -3.12
N ALA A 27 -8.76 -13.69 -2.24
CA ALA A 27 -7.53 -14.37 -1.83
C ALA A 27 -7.82 -15.72 -1.16
N ALA A 28 -8.73 -15.74 -0.18
CA ALA A 28 -9.11 -16.95 0.54
C ALA A 28 -9.78 -17.98 -0.36
N TYR A 29 -10.58 -17.53 -1.34
CA TYR A 29 -11.15 -18.42 -2.35
C TYR A 29 -10.07 -19.12 -3.17
N LYS A 30 -9.09 -18.39 -3.71
CA LYS A 30 -7.97 -18.98 -4.46
C LYS A 30 -7.12 -19.91 -3.61
N ILE A 31 -6.86 -19.55 -2.35
CA ILE A 31 -6.15 -20.42 -1.40
C ILE A 31 -6.92 -21.74 -1.21
N SER A 32 -8.25 -21.67 -1.04
CA SER A 32 -9.08 -22.88 -0.87
C SER A 32 -9.14 -23.79 -2.09
N ARG A 33 -8.80 -23.26 -3.27
CA ARG A 33 -8.75 -23.97 -4.55
C ARG A 33 -7.35 -24.45 -4.92
N GLY A 34 -6.34 -24.11 -4.13
CA GLY A 34 -4.94 -24.38 -4.47
C GLY A 34 -4.42 -23.56 -5.65
N GLU A 35 -5.05 -22.43 -5.94
CA GLU A 35 -4.72 -21.55 -7.09
C GLU A 35 -3.90 -20.32 -6.66
N PHE A 36 -3.39 -20.31 -5.42
CA PHE A 36 -2.65 -19.18 -4.85
C PHE A 36 -1.15 -19.28 -5.10
N HIS A 37 -0.71 -18.75 -6.25
CA HIS A 37 0.68 -18.75 -6.69
C HIS A 37 1.25 -17.32 -6.71
N ILE A 38 2.50 -17.17 -6.27
CA ILE A 38 3.26 -15.91 -6.36
C ILE A 38 4.51 -16.20 -7.19
N GLY A 39 4.45 -15.80 -8.47
CA GLY A 39 5.54 -15.99 -9.42
C GLY A 39 5.78 -17.46 -9.73
N ALA A 40 7.05 -17.89 -9.69
CA ALA A 40 7.44 -19.30 -9.88
C ALA A 40 7.35 -20.14 -8.60
N ASN A 41 7.09 -19.52 -7.44
CA ASN A 41 7.13 -20.19 -6.14
C ASN A 41 5.73 -20.50 -5.61
N ASP A 42 5.52 -21.76 -5.22
CA ASP A 42 4.28 -22.19 -4.60
C ASP A 42 4.27 -21.89 -3.10
N LEU A 43 3.63 -20.78 -2.71
CA LEU A 43 3.45 -20.42 -1.31
C LEU A 43 2.44 -21.30 -0.57
N MET A 44 1.64 -22.12 -1.25
CA MET A 44 0.77 -23.09 -0.58
C MET A 44 1.56 -24.05 0.29
N ALA A 45 2.79 -24.39 -0.10
CA ALA A 45 3.67 -25.26 0.66
C ALA A 45 3.99 -24.73 2.07
N VAL A 46 3.87 -23.41 2.29
CA VAL A 46 4.16 -22.74 3.56
C VAL A 46 2.88 -22.42 4.35
N ILE A 47 1.72 -22.40 3.69
CA ILE A 47 0.43 -22.10 4.33
C ILE A 47 -0.09 -23.36 5.05
N PRO A 48 -0.31 -23.33 6.38
CA PRO A 48 -0.85 -24.48 7.10
C PRO A 48 -2.20 -24.93 6.51
N GLY A 49 -2.42 -26.24 6.36
CA GLY A 49 -3.61 -26.81 5.72
C GLY A 49 -4.95 -26.42 6.36
N VAL A 50 -4.94 -25.94 7.61
CA VAL A 50 -6.10 -25.35 8.30
C VAL A 50 -6.58 -24.07 7.59
N PHE A 51 -5.66 -23.27 7.06
CA PHE A 51 -5.97 -22.02 6.34
C PHE A 51 -6.42 -22.24 4.88
N GLN A 52 -6.23 -23.45 4.36
CA GLN A 52 -6.63 -23.83 3.01
C GLN A 52 -8.07 -24.35 2.92
N GLN A 53 -8.78 -24.40 4.05
CA GLN A 53 -10.13 -24.95 4.09
C GLN A 53 -11.18 -23.93 3.64
N LEU A 54 -12.28 -24.43 3.07
CA LEU A 54 -13.40 -23.60 2.59
C LEU A 54 -14.01 -22.71 3.69
N TRP A 55 -13.97 -23.14 4.96
CA TRP A 55 -14.51 -22.35 6.07
C TRP A 55 -13.77 -21.01 6.24
N VAL A 56 -12.48 -20.93 5.89
CA VAL A 56 -11.69 -19.70 5.95
C VAL A 56 -12.17 -18.70 4.91
N PHE A 57 -12.46 -19.17 3.69
CA PHE A 57 -13.10 -18.36 2.66
C PHE A 57 -14.45 -17.83 3.12
N VAL A 58 -15.31 -18.68 3.69
CA VAL A 58 -16.63 -18.27 4.18
C VAL A 58 -16.49 -17.22 5.30
N LEU A 59 -15.59 -17.45 6.25
CA LEU A 59 -15.35 -16.54 7.37
C LEU A 59 -14.86 -15.17 6.89
N LEU A 60 -13.82 -15.13 6.06
CA LEU A 60 -13.24 -13.88 5.56
C LEU A 60 -14.23 -13.12 4.65
N SER A 61 -15.03 -13.85 3.86
CA SER A 61 -16.12 -13.27 3.08
C SER A 61 -17.21 -12.67 3.97
N ALA A 62 -17.59 -13.34 5.06
CA ALA A 62 -18.57 -12.84 6.00
C ALA A 62 -18.07 -11.57 6.72
N VAL A 63 -16.80 -11.55 7.14
CA VAL A 63 -16.17 -10.37 7.76
C VAL A 63 -16.14 -9.19 6.78
N PHE A 64 -15.72 -9.41 5.54
CA PHE A 64 -15.75 -8.36 4.51
C PHE A 64 -17.17 -7.88 4.22
N ALA A 65 -18.15 -8.79 4.09
CA ALA A 65 -19.54 -8.43 3.83
C ALA A 65 -20.12 -7.56 4.96
N ALA A 66 -19.82 -7.89 6.22
CA ALA A 66 -20.21 -7.09 7.37
C ALA A 66 -19.57 -5.70 7.35
N ALA A 67 -18.26 -5.61 7.04
CA ALA A 67 -17.55 -4.34 6.93
C ALA A 67 -18.08 -3.48 5.77
N LEU A 68 -18.36 -4.09 4.61
CA LEU A 68 -18.94 -3.42 3.45
C LEU A 68 -20.35 -2.91 3.73
N LEU A 69 -21.19 -3.71 4.38
CA LEU A 69 -22.54 -3.30 4.77
C LEU A 69 -22.49 -2.13 5.75
N ALA A 70 -21.61 -2.18 6.76
CA ALA A 70 -21.38 -1.08 7.69
C ALA A 70 -20.93 0.19 6.96
N PHE A 71 -20.03 0.08 5.98
CA PHE A 71 -19.58 1.21 5.16
C PHE A 71 -20.71 1.81 4.33
N ILE A 72 -21.55 0.98 3.69
CA ILE A 72 -22.72 1.42 2.90
C ILE A 72 -23.72 2.14 3.80
N ILE A 73 -24.11 1.54 4.93
CA ILE A 73 -25.07 2.13 5.88
C ILE A 73 -24.54 3.47 6.40
N LYS A 74 -23.28 3.51 6.84
CA LYS A 74 -22.62 4.72 7.32
C LYS A 74 -22.62 5.80 6.24
N THR A 75 -22.22 5.47 5.02
CA THR A 75 -22.19 6.40 3.89
C THR A 75 -23.59 6.93 3.56
N PHE A 76 -24.61 6.08 3.60
CA PHE A 76 -25.99 6.50 3.40
C PHE A 76 -26.46 7.50 4.47
N ILE A 77 -26.12 7.25 5.74
CA ILE A 77 -26.41 8.18 6.84
C ILE A 77 -25.68 9.52 6.65
N GLU A 78 -24.41 9.49 6.23
CA GLU A 78 -23.61 10.69 5.91
C GLU A 78 -24.22 11.52 4.77
N ILE A 79 -24.71 10.85 3.71
CA ILE A 79 -25.39 11.50 2.58
C ILE A 79 -26.70 12.13 3.05
N ARG A 80 -27.53 11.39 3.79
CA ARG A 80 -28.82 11.89 4.29
C ARG A 80 -28.65 13.03 5.28
N GLY A 81 -27.55 13.04 6.03
CA GLY A 81 -27.20 14.12 6.95
C GLY A 81 -26.53 15.33 6.29
N GLY A 82 -26.21 15.29 5.00
CA GLY A 82 -25.59 16.41 4.28
C GLY A 82 -24.14 16.70 4.69
N TYR A 83 -23.45 15.74 5.31
CA TYR A 83 -22.06 15.90 5.76
C TYR A 83 -21.13 14.83 5.18
N VAL A 84 -21.52 14.19 4.08
CA VAL A 84 -20.65 13.25 3.37
C VAL A 84 -19.41 13.97 2.81
N HIS A 85 -18.24 13.38 3.03
CA HIS A 85 -17.00 13.84 2.41
C HIS A 85 -16.77 13.06 1.12
N TRP A 86 -17.30 13.57 0.02
CA TRP A 86 -17.31 12.90 -1.28
C TRP A 86 -15.92 12.45 -1.77
N PRO A 87 -14.85 13.28 -1.71
CA PRO A 87 -13.52 12.84 -2.18
C PRO A 87 -13.01 11.60 -1.43
N LYS A 88 -13.19 11.57 -0.11
CA LYS A 88 -12.80 10.44 0.76
C LYS A 88 -13.63 9.21 0.43
N THR A 89 -14.95 9.38 0.31
CA THR A 89 -15.89 8.28 0.08
C THR A 89 -15.65 7.63 -1.27
N ALA A 90 -15.47 8.44 -2.32
CA ALA A 90 -15.13 7.96 -3.66
C ALA A 90 -13.78 7.23 -3.65
N PHE A 91 -12.79 7.79 -2.97
CA PHE A 91 -11.47 7.16 -2.82
C PHE A 91 -11.57 5.77 -2.17
N ILE A 92 -12.25 5.66 -1.04
CA ILE A 92 -12.44 4.36 -0.36
C ILE A 92 -13.19 3.38 -1.27
N ALA A 93 -14.26 3.83 -1.93
CA ALA A 93 -15.04 2.97 -2.82
C ALA A 93 -14.22 2.43 -3.99
N ILE A 94 -13.43 3.29 -4.65
CA ILE A 94 -12.52 2.88 -5.73
C ILE A 94 -11.50 1.88 -5.20
N THR A 95 -10.85 2.19 -4.07
CA THR A 95 -9.84 1.30 -3.48
C THR A 95 -10.44 -0.06 -3.12
N VAL A 96 -11.63 -0.12 -2.53
CA VAL A 96 -12.30 -1.40 -2.21
C VAL A 96 -12.55 -2.22 -3.48
N VAL A 97 -13.02 -1.60 -4.57
CA VAL A 97 -13.28 -2.30 -5.85
C VAL A 97 -11.97 -2.82 -6.45
N VAL A 98 -10.93 -1.99 -6.51
CA VAL A 98 -9.62 -2.37 -7.04
C VAL A 98 -8.99 -3.49 -6.20
N SER A 99 -8.92 -3.30 -4.87
CA SER A 99 -8.35 -4.26 -3.93
C SER A 99 -9.09 -5.60 -3.93
N PHE A 100 -10.42 -5.59 -4.06
CA PHE A 100 -11.19 -6.83 -4.19
C PHE A 100 -10.84 -7.61 -5.47
N GLY A 101 -10.58 -6.90 -6.57
CA GLY A 101 -10.23 -7.50 -7.86
C GLY A 101 -8.77 -7.98 -7.96
N VAL A 102 -7.85 -7.38 -7.21
CA VAL A 102 -6.40 -7.67 -7.28
C VAL A 102 -6.07 -9.15 -7.11
N PRO A 103 -6.59 -9.87 -6.10
CA PRO A 103 -6.29 -11.30 -5.94
C PRO A 103 -6.85 -12.18 -7.06
N ALA A 104 -7.82 -11.69 -7.85
CA ALA A 104 -8.35 -12.43 -9.01
C ALA A 104 -7.35 -12.52 -10.16
N LEU A 105 -6.31 -11.68 -10.18
CA LEU A 105 -5.31 -11.69 -11.23
C LEU A 105 -4.44 -12.96 -11.19
N PRO A 106 -3.98 -13.46 -12.35
CA PRO A 106 -3.21 -14.70 -12.44
C PRO A 106 -1.81 -14.56 -11.85
N ASN A 107 -1.17 -13.39 -11.99
CA ASN A 107 0.14 -13.10 -11.41
C ASN A 107 0.00 -12.17 -10.20
N LEU A 108 -0.01 -12.77 -9.01
CA LEU A 108 -0.19 -12.03 -7.76
C LEU A 108 0.98 -11.09 -7.45
N ASP A 109 2.22 -11.39 -7.86
CA ASP A 109 3.36 -10.49 -7.66
C ASP A 109 3.16 -9.16 -8.36
N THR A 110 2.85 -9.22 -9.65
CA THR A 110 2.61 -8.03 -10.46
C THR A 110 1.39 -7.27 -9.94
N ALA A 111 0.35 -7.98 -9.53
CA ALA A 111 -0.85 -7.38 -8.96
C ALA A 111 -0.58 -6.63 -7.64
N PHE A 112 0.18 -7.23 -6.71
CA PHE A 112 0.57 -6.59 -5.46
C PHE A 112 1.56 -5.44 -5.69
N GLN A 113 2.46 -5.55 -6.66
CA GLN A 113 3.35 -4.44 -7.02
C GLN A 113 2.62 -3.28 -7.68
N GLY A 114 1.61 -3.57 -8.49
CA GLY A 114 0.70 -2.56 -9.01
C GLY A 114 -0.03 -1.82 -7.89
N MET A 115 -0.52 -2.56 -6.89
CA MET A 115 -1.13 -2.00 -5.67
C MET A 115 -0.15 -1.13 -4.87
N ASN A 116 1.07 -1.60 -4.64
CA ASN A 116 2.11 -0.83 -3.95
C ASN A 116 2.49 0.44 -4.71
N THR A 117 2.54 0.36 -6.04
CA THR A 117 2.81 1.52 -6.91
C THR A 117 1.66 2.54 -6.83
N TRP A 118 0.42 2.06 -6.93
CA TRP A 118 -0.79 2.88 -6.78
C TRP A 118 -0.83 3.58 -5.42
N HIS A 119 -0.58 2.85 -4.34
CA HIS A 119 -0.49 3.37 -2.98
C HIS A 119 0.62 4.43 -2.85
N SER A 120 1.81 4.14 -3.39
CA SER A 120 2.96 5.05 -3.38
C SER A 120 2.67 6.36 -4.12
N PHE A 121 1.94 6.33 -5.25
CA PHE A 121 1.54 7.54 -5.96
C PHE A 121 0.64 8.44 -5.12
N GLN A 122 -0.30 7.85 -4.36
CA GLN A 122 -1.19 8.60 -3.48
C GLN A 122 -0.39 9.27 -2.36
N TYR A 123 0.55 8.54 -1.77
CA TYR A 123 1.47 9.03 -0.75
C TYR A 123 2.34 10.16 -1.25
N LEU A 124 2.91 10.00 -2.44
CA LEU A 124 3.78 11.00 -3.02
C LEU A 124 3.03 12.32 -3.23
N ALA A 125 1.78 12.25 -3.72
CA ALA A 125 0.93 13.42 -3.89
C ALA A 125 0.60 14.10 -2.54
N LEU A 126 0.28 13.32 -1.49
CA LEU A 126 0.00 13.85 -0.16
C LEU A 126 1.24 14.46 0.49
N THR A 127 2.38 13.79 0.41
CA THR A 127 3.67 14.28 0.89
C THR A 127 4.04 15.60 0.20
N PHE A 128 3.86 15.72 -1.12
CA PHE A 128 4.09 16.99 -1.82
C PHE A 128 3.14 18.09 -1.36
N TYR A 129 1.87 17.76 -1.13
CA TYR A 129 0.92 18.72 -0.61
C TYR A 129 1.33 19.22 0.79
N ILE A 130 1.70 18.32 1.71
CA ILE A 130 2.17 18.67 3.06
C ILE A 130 3.45 19.50 3.01
N LEU A 131 4.44 19.09 2.20
CA LEU A 131 5.69 19.83 2.04
C LEU A 131 5.44 21.25 1.51
N LYS A 132 4.50 21.42 0.58
CA LYS A 132 4.15 22.74 0.05
C LYS A 132 3.51 23.63 1.12
N LEU A 133 2.67 23.07 2.00
CA LEU A 133 2.12 23.80 3.15
C LEU A 133 3.22 24.20 4.14
N ARG A 134 4.12 23.28 4.51
CA ARG A 134 5.26 23.56 5.41
C ARG A 134 6.22 24.60 4.84
N GLN A 135 6.37 24.65 3.52
CA GLN A 135 7.18 25.67 2.87
C GLN A 135 6.50 27.05 2.90
N GLN A 136 5.17 27.09 2.70
CA GLN A 136 4.39 28.32 2.84
C GLN A 136 4.42 28.84 4.29
N ALA A 137 4.51 27.96 5.28
CA ALA A 137 4.68 28.29 6.70
C ALA A 137 6.13 28.68 7.08
N GLY A 138 7.11 28.51 6.18
CA GLY A 138 8.53 28.86 6.44
C GLY A 138 9.31 27.84 7.28
N GLU A 139 8.69 26.75 7.71
CA GLU A 139 9.27 25.78 8.66
C GLU A 139 10.33 24.87 8.05
N LEU A 140 10.23 24.63 6.74
CA LEU A 140 11.19 23.80 6.01
C LEU A 140 12.57 24.45 5.93
N GLU A 141 12.64 25.79 5.95
CA GLU A 141 13.91 26.52 5.90
C GLU A 141 14.72 26.37 7.19
N VAL A 142 14.02 26.15 8.32
CA VAL A 142 14.62 26.00 9.66
C VAL A 142 15.05 24.56 9.91
N ASN A 143 14.19 23.58 9.59
CA ASN A 143 14.38 22.19 10.02
C ASN A 143 14.97 21.27 8.94
N ALA A 144 14.81 21.58 7.66
CA ALA A 144 15.22 20.68 6.57
C ALA A 144 15.61 21.46 5.29
N PRO A 145 16.76 22.16 5.28
CA PRO A 145 17.14 23.07 4.19
C PRO A 145 17.33 22.38 2.84
N LEU A 146 17.71 21.09 2.82
CA LEU A 146 17.77 20.30 1.59
C LEU A 146 16.37 20.03 1.01
N VAL A 147 15.39 19.73 1.88
CA VAL A 147 14.00 19.49 1.48
C VAL A 147 13.33 20.79 1.03
N ALA A 148 13.62 21.91 1.71
CA ALA A 148 13.15 23.24 1.31
C ALA A 148 13.57 23.61 -0.12
N ARG A 149 14.83 23.30 -0.51
CA ARG A 149 15.34 23.52 -1.88
C ARG A 149 14.66 22.65 -2.93
N VAL A 150 14.26 21.45 -2.54
CA VAL A 150 13.56 20.50 -3.41
C VAL A 150 12.07 20.87 -3.54
N ALA A 151 11.45 21.49 -2.53
CA ALA A 151 10.02 21.82 -2.50
C ALA A 151 9.64 23.18 -3.14
N GLN A 152 10.60 24.06 -3.47
CA GLN A 152 10.36 25.41 -4.03
C GLN A 152 9.43 25.46 -5.26
N LYS A 153 8.80 26.60 -5.53
CA LYS A 153 7.68 26.80 -6.50
C LYS A 153 7.81 26.16 -7.92
N ASP A 154 9.02 25.85 -8.40
CA ASP A 154 9.32 25.14 -9.68
C ASP A 154 9.72 23.64 -9.51
N SER A 155 9.36 23.06 -8.38
CA SER A 155 9.84 21.78 -7.82
C SER A 155 9.42 20.52 -8.57
N THR A 156 8.34 20.54 -9.35
CA THR A 156 7.76 19.33 -9.96
C THR A 156 8.81 18.51 -10.73
N ARG A 157 9.71 19.17 -11.48
CA ARG A 157 10.81 18.49 -12.19
C ARG A 157 11.86 17.86 -11.26
N ARG A 158 12.22 18.55 -10.17
CA ARG A 158 13.20 18.05 -9.18
C ARG A 158 12.64 16.86 -8.41
N LEU A 159 11.34 16.86 -8.16
CA LEU A 159 10.63 15.75 -7.55
C LEU A 159 10.56 14.53 -8.46
N TYR A 160 10.21 14.71 -9.73
CA TYR A 160 10.27 13.62 -10.71
C TYR A 160 11.70 13.09 -10.90
N LEU A 161 12.72 13.95 -10.87
CA LEU A 161 14.11 13.54 -10.89
C LEU A 161 14.52 12.75 -9.63
N MET A 162 13.99 13.12 -8.47
CA MET A 162 14.22 12.38 -7.23
C MET A 162 13.57 11.00 -7.28
N SER A 163 12.32 10.90 -7.72
CA SER A 163 11.64 9.62 -7.94
C SER A 163 12.37 8.76 -8.98
N LEU A 164 12.88 9.37 -10.06
CA LEU A 164 13.69 8.69 -11.05
C LEU A 164 15.02 8.19 -10.47
N ALA A 165 15.70 9.01 -9.67
CA ALA A 165 16.94 8.64 -8.99
C ALA A 165 16.73 7.48 -8.01
N MET A 166 15.62 7.46 -7.28
CA MET A 166 15.23 6.32 -6.43
C MET A 166 14.96 5.05 -7.25
N GLY A 167 14.31 5.19 -8.42
CA GLY A 167 14.12 4.10 -9.37
C GLY A 167 15.44 3.53 -9.88
N ILE A 168 16.39 4.40 -10.24
CA ILE A 168 17.74 4.01 -10.69
C ILE A 168 18.51 3.33 -9.55
N ALA A 169 18.46 3.87 -8.33
CA ALA A 169 19.09 3.26 -7.16
C ALA A 169 18.54 1.85 -6.88
N SER A 170 17.22 1.66 -7.06
CA SER A 170 16.57 0.35 -6.92
C SER A 170 17.04 -0.63 -8.00
N LEU A 171 17.19 -0.16 -9.24
CA LEU A 171 17.74 -0.97 -10.33
C LEU A 171 19.19 -1.39 -10.05
N ILE A 172 20.03 -0.46 -9.57
CA ILE A 172 21.42 -0.74 -9.21
C ILE A 172 21.48 -1.81 -8.13
N LEU A 173 20.66 -1.70 -7.07
CA LEU A 173 20.59 -2.70 -6.01
C LEU A 173 20.21 -4.08 -6.56
N GLY A 174 19.18 -4.15 -7.42
CA GLY A 174 18.77 -5.39 -8.07
C GLY A 174 19.88 -6.04 -8.89
N VAL A 175 20.59 -5.25 -9.69
CA VAL A 175 21.75 -5.73 -10.47
C VAL A 175 22.87 -6.20 -9.55
N SER A 176 23.16 -5.46 -8.46
CA SER A 176 24.20 -5.85 -7.50
C SER A 176 23.88 -7.18 -6.83
N ILE A 177 22.65 -7.41 -6.37
CA ILE A 177 22.26 -8.67 -5.74
C ILE A 177 22.29 -9.81 -6.77
N TYR A 178 21.86 -9.57 -8.01
CA TYR A 178 21.94 -10.57 -9.08
C TYR A 178 23.39 -11.02 -9.35
N VAL A 179 24.33 -10.08 -9.43
CA VAL A 179 25.75 -10.38 -9.61
C VAL A 179 26.32 -11.11 -8.39
N ILE A 180 26.01 -10.67 -7.17
CA ILE A 180 26.48 -11.32 -5.95
C ILE A 180 25.95 -12.76 -5.84
N ALA A 181 24.67 -12.99 -6.12
CA ALA A 181 24.07 -14.32 -6.13
C ALA A 181 24.81 -15.26 -7.10
N ALA A 182 25.11 -14.76 -8.30
CA ALA A 182 25.87 -15.50 -9.30
C ALA A 182 27.33 -15.82 -8.91
N LEU A 183 27.93 -15.02 -8.01
CA LEU A 183 29.27 -15.28 -7.49
C LEU A 183 29.28 -16.25 -6.30
N VAL A 184 28.21 -16.27 -5.49
CA VAL A 184 28.12 -17.06 -4.26
C VAL A 184 27.64 -18.49 -4.52
N ASP A 185 26.71 -18.71 -5.45
CA ASP A 185 26.28 -20.05 -5.86
C ASP A 185 26.31 -20.21 -7.40
N PRO A 186 27.48 -20.51 -7.98
CA PRO A 186 27.65 -20.62 -9.43
C PRO A 186 27.01 -21.89 -10.03
N GLN A 187 26.65 -22.88 -9.21
CA GLN A 187 26.32 -24.25 -9.67
C GLN A 187 24.84 -24.62 -9.53
N ASN A 188 24.09 -24.03 -8.60
CA ASN A 188 22.67 -24.39 -8.39
C ASN A 188 21.65 -23.48 -9.05
N ALA A 189 22.08 -22.39 -9.69
CA ALA A 189 21.13 -21.39 -10.13
C ALA A 189 20.86 -21.43 -11.62
N GLY A 190 19.69 -21.97 -11.97
CA GLY A 190 19.05 -21.55 -13.22
C GLY A 190 18.89 -20.02 -13.21
N SER A 191 19.03 -19.37 -14.37
CA SER A 191 18.93 -17.91 -14.55
C SER A 191 17.74 -17.27 -13.81
N ASN A 192 16.64 -18.02 -13.63
CA ASN A 192 15.44 -17.57 -12.95
C ASN A 192 15.59 -17.48 -11.42
N GLN A 193 16.37 -18.36 -10.78
CA GLN A 193 16.55 -18.32 -9.32
C GLN A 193 17.38 -17.12 -8.87
N HIS A 194 18.44 -16.76 -9.62
CA HIS A 194 19.20 -15.54 -9.36
C HIS A 194 18.37 -14.28 -9.56
N PHE A 195 17.55 -14.27 -10.61
CA PHE A 195 16.64 -13.17 -10.87
C PHE A 195 15.60 -13.04 -9.75
N ASP A 196 14.95 -14.14 -9.35
CA ASP A 196 13.96 -14.15 -8.28
C ASP A 196 14.57 -13.70 -6.95
N ALA A 197 15.75 -14.22 -6.57
CA ALA A 197 16.44 -13.81 -5.35
C ALA A 197 16.78 -12.30 -5.37
N ALA A 198 17.31 -11.79 -6.48
CA ALA A 198 17.64 -10.38 -6.61
C ALA A 198 16.40 -9.48 -6.62
N TYR A 199 15.35 -9.90 -7.31
CA TYR A 199 14.07 -9.22 -7.43
C TYR A 199 13.37 -9.13 -6.07
N TYR A 200 13.15 -10.26 -5.40
CA TYR A 200 12.49 -10.30 -4.10
C TYR A 200 13.31 -9.63 -3.00
N SER A 201 14.64 -9.81 -2.96
CA SER A 201 15.47 -9.16 -1.95
C SER A 201 15.44 -7.63 -2.10
N SER A 202 15.59 -7.12 -3.32
CA SER A 202 15.58 -5.68 -3.56
C SER A 202 14.21 -5.08 -3.26
N ILE A 203 13.14 -5.70 -3.77
CA ILE A 203 11.78 -5.20 -3.59
C ILE A 203 11.35 -5.29 -2.12
N LEU A 204 11.63 -6.39 -1.42
CA LEU A 204 11.28 -6.53 -0.01
C LEU A 204 12.04 -5.53 0.88
N CYS A 205 13.31 -5.22 0.59
CA CYS A 205 14.04 -4.18 1.31
C CYS A 205 13.35 -2.81 1.21
N PHE A 206 12.94 -2.42 0.00
CA PHE A 206 12.23 -1.14 -0.19
C PHE A 206 10.80 -1.18 0.38
N LEU A 207 10.09 -2.30 0.25
CA LEU A 207 8.76 -2.48 0.85
C LEU A 207 8.83 -2.41 2.38
N TRP A 208 9.88 -2.96 2.99
CA TRP A 208 10.02 -2.92 4.44
C TRP A 208 10.26 -1.50 4.94
N ILE A 209 11.14 -0.74 4.26
CA ILE A 209 11.33 0.69 4.54
C ILE A 209 10.03 1.46 4.28
N HIS A 210 9.30 1.16 3.20
CA HIS A 210 8.03 1.77 2.87
C HIS A 210 6.98 1.55 3.97
N TYR A 211 6.74 0.30 4.37
CA TYR A 211 5.80 -0.03 5.44
C TYR A 211 6.24 0.51 6.81
N TYR A 212 7.55 0.58 7.07
CA TYR A 212 8.09 1.23 8.26
C TYR A 212 7.70 2.71 8.28
N TYR A 213 7.93 3.47 7.21
CA TYR A 213 7.51 4.87 7.11
C TYR A 213 5.99 5.04 7.15
N ASP A 214 5.24 4.16 6.49
CA ASP A 214 3.78 4.20 6.47
C ASP A 214 3.19 4.01 7.87
N HIS A 215 3.80 3.14 8.68
CA HIS A 215 3.40 2.95 10.06
C HIS A 215 3.49 4.27 10.85
N PHE A 216 4.65 4.93 10.88
CA PHE A 216 4.83 6.19 11.63
C PHE A 216 3.91 7.31 11.15
N LEU A 217 3.70 7.41 9.83
CA LEU A 217 2.85 8.45 9.25
C LEU A 217 1.36 8.26 9.64
N PHE A 218 0.95 7.05 10.01
CA PHE A 218 -0.43 6.74 10.41
C PHE A 218 -0.64 6.49 11.90
N THR A 219 0.39 6.16 12.67
CA THR A 219 0.28 5.99 14.13
C THR A 219 0.59 7.26 14.91
N ASP A 220 1.50 8.10 14.43
CA ASP A 220 1.90 9.35 15.08
C ASP A 220 1.48 10.58 14.25
N PHE A 221 0.17 10.86 14.24
CA PHE A 221 -0.34 12.15 13.74
C PHE A 221 0.13 13.34 14.59
N GLU A 222 0.62 13.11 15.82
CA GLU A 222 1.11 14.16 16.72
C GLU A 222 2.45 14.77 16.28
N VAL A 223 3.17 14.14 15.34
CA VAL A 223 4.33 14.79 14.66
C VAL A 223 3.86 15.79 13.57
N LEU A 224 2.57 15.77 13.24
CA LEU A 224 1.90 16.68 12.31
C LEU A 224 0.94 17.66 13.01
N ASP A 225 0.65 17.47 14.31
CA ASP A 225 -0.15 18.40 15.11
C ASP A 225 0.75 19.46 15.76
N TRP A 226 0.32 20.70 15.59
CA TRP A 226 1.10 21.92 15.69
C TRP A 226 1.14 22.46 17.13
N HIS A 227 2.34 22.79 17.61
CA HIS A 227 2.59 23.80 18.65
C HIS A 227 3.20 25.04 18.01
#